data_AF-U5DGL6-F1
#
_entry.id   AF-U5DGL6-F1
#
_cell.length_a   1.000
_cell.length_b   1.000
_cell.length_c   1.000
_cell.angle_alpha   90.00
_cell.angle_beta   90.00
_cell.angle_gamma   90.00
#
_symmetry.space_group_name_H-M   'P 1'
#
loop_
_entity.id
_entity.type
_entity.pdbx_description
1 polymer ?
#
loop_
_entity_poly.entity_id
_entity_poly.type
_entity_poly.pdbx_seq_one_letter_code
_entity_poly.pdbx_strand_id
1 'polypeptide(L)'
;MLFQEVCREPKAMEKLVNQVRTALKEWGAFHVINHGVPLKVIRNMRAKLAGFFAHPLEEKQKFVRDILSSSDYHNQDHRNRDWCEVYDYLLNSSCQKPENPPGFA
;
A
#
# COMPACT_ATOMS: atom_id res chain seq x y z
N MET A 1 21.47 -7.55 8.90
CA MET A 1 20.78 -8.84 9.07
C MET A 1 19.54 -8.81 8.22
N LEU A 2 19.41 -9.79 7.33
CA LEU A 2 18.25 -9.96 6.47
C LEU A 2 17.13 -10.62 7.29
N PHE A 3 15.86 -10.26 7.05
CA PHE A 3 14.70 -10.83 7.76
C PHE A 3 14.67 -12.38 7.75
N GLN A 4 15.17 -13.00 6.69
CA GLN A 4 15.28 -14.45 6.53
C GLN A 4 16.23 -15.12 7.56
N GLU A 5 17.23 -14.39 8.06
CA GLU A 5 18.21 -14.90 9.04
C GLU A 5 17.62 -14.91 10.45
N VAL A 6 16.81 -13.89 10.79
CA VAL A 6 16.16 -13.75 12.10
C VAL A 6 15.16 -14.89 12.36
N CYS A 7 14.47 -15.36 11.32
CA CYS A 7 13.54 -16.49 11.43
C CYS A 7 14.20 -17.82 11.83
N ARG A 8 15.53 -17.94 11.71
CA ARG A 8 16.25 -19.20 11.96
C ARG A 8 16.90 -19.27 13.34
N GLU A 9 16.95 -18.17 14.09
CA GLU A 9 17.52 -18.12 15.45
C GLU A 9 16.42 -17.84 16.50
N PRO A 10 16.05 -18.82 17.35
CA PRO A 10 14.94 -18.68 18.29
C PRO A 10 15.07 -17.49 19.26
N LYS A 11 16.29 -17.23 19.76
CA LYS A 11 16.55 -16.09 20.67
C LYS A 11 16.38 -14.74 19.97
N ALA A 12 16.82 -14.64 18.71
CA ALA A 12 16.63 -13.44 17.90
C ALA A 12 15.14 -13.20 17.61
N MET A 13 14.39 -14.27 17.33
CA MET A 13 12.94 -14.21 17.14
C MET A 13 12.21 -13.75 18.41
N GLU A 14 12.52 -14.33 19.57
CA GLU A 14 11.90 -13.92 20.85
C GLU A 14 12.14 -12.44 21.15
N LYS A 15 13.38 -11.97 20.94
CA LYS A 15 13.72 -10.55 21.08
C LYS A 15 12.91 -9.66 20.14
N LEU A 16 12.79 -10.05 18.86
CA LEU A 16 11.99 -9.30 17.87
C LEU A 16 10.50 -9.24 18.27
N VAL A 17 9.92 -10.37 18.68
CA VAL A 17 8.53 -10.43 19.15
C VAL A 17 8.31 -9.50 20.34
N ASN A 18 9.23 -9.47 21.30
CA ASN A 18 9.15 -8.57 22.44
C ASN A 18 9.24 -7.10 22.01
N GLN A 19 10.13 -6.74 21.07
CA GLN A 19 10.22 -5.39 20.53
C GLN A 19 8.93 -4.94 19.83
N VAL A 20 8.34 -5.81 18.99
CA VAL A 20 7.05 -5.53 18.32
C VAL A 20 5.93 -5.35 19.35
N ARG A 21 5.85 -6.23 20.36
CA ARG A 21 4.84 -6.13 21.42
C ARG A 21 4.96 -4.82 22.19
N THR A 22 6.18 -4.43 22.57
CA THR A 22 6.42 -3.17 23.28
C THR A 22 6.03 -1.97 22.41
N ALA A 23 6.45 -1.93 21.14
CA ALA A 23 6.10 -0.83 20.24
C ALA A 23 4.59 -0.69 20.04
N LEU A 24 3.86 -1.80 19.86
CA LEU A 24 2.40 -1.79 19.77
C LEU A 24 1.74 -1.30 21.07
N LYS A 25 2.25 -1.73 22.23
CA LYS A 25 1.70 -1.34 23.54
C LYS A 25 1.93 0.13 23.86
N GLU A 26 3.12 0.65 23.58
CA GLU A 26 3.54 2.00 23.96
C GLU A 26 3.15 3.06 22.93
N TRP A 27 3.20 2.72 21.63
CA TRP A 27 3.05 3.69 20.55
C TRP A 27 1.89 3.39 19.59
N GLY A 28 1.44 2.13 19.51
CA GLY A 28 0.41 1.70 18.56
C GLY A 28 0.89 1.55 17.10
N ALA A 29 2.13 1.93 16.79
CA ALA A 29 2.72 1.82 15.45
C ALA A 29 4.25 1.67 15.52
N PHE A 30 4.86 1.17 14.44
CA PHE A 30 6.31 1.06 14.29
C PHE A 30 6.73 1.02 12.81
N HIS A 31 7.97 1.41 12.51
CA HIS A 31 8.56 1.21 11.20
C HIS A 31 9.26 -0.14 11.12
N VAL A 32 8.99 -0.90 10.06
CA VAL A 32 9.74 -2.11 9.75
C VAL A 32 10.89 -1.76 8.82
N ILE A 33 12.11 -2.04 9.27
CA ILE A 33 13.33 -1.95 8.44
C ILE A 33 13.83 -3.36 8.13
N ASN A 34 14.65 -3.50 7.08
CA ASN A 34 15.18 -4.79 6.63
C ASN A 34 14.10 -5.85 6.30
N HIS A 35 12.89 -5.42 5.91
CA HIS A 35 11.73 -6.25 5.60
C HIS A 35 11.88 -7.20 4.39
N GLY A 36 13.01 -7.17 3.68
CA GLY A 36 13.27 -8.04 2.52
C GLY A 36 12.57 -7.63 1.22
N VAL A 37 11.56 -6.76 1.25
CA VAL A 37 10.96 -6.18 0.03
C VAL A 37 12.04 -5.42 -0.79
N PRO A 38 12.27 -5.78 -2.07
CA PRO A 38 13.28 -5.12 -2.90
C PRO A 38 12.97 -3.63 -3.13
N LEU A 39 14.00 -2.78 -3.02
CA LEU A 39 13.85 -1.33 -3.23
C LEU A 39 13.28 -0.97 -4.61
N LYS A 40 13.59 -1.76 -5.65
CA LYS A 40 13.06 -1.56 -7.00
C LYS A 40 11.53 -1.65 -7.02
N VAL A 41 10.94 -2.57 -6.26
CA VAL A 41 9.47 -2.73 -6.18
C VAL A 41 8.84 -1.49 -5.54
N ILE A 42 9.39 -1.03 -4.40
CA ILE A 42 8.89 0.16 -3.70
C ILE A 42 9.01 1.41 -4.57
N ARG A 43 10.14 1.59 -5.27
CA ARG A 43 10.37 2.73 -6.17
C ARG A 43 9.40 2.71 -7.35
N ASN A 44 9.21 1.56 -7.99
CA ASN A 44 8.28 1.42 -9.11
C ASN A 44 6.83 1.70 -8.69
N MET A 45 6.40 1.16 -7.54
CA MET A 45 5.07 1.41 -6.98
C MET A 45 4.85 2.91 -6.76
N ARG A 46 5.79 3.59 -6.10
CA ARG A 46 5.71 5.05 -5.86
C ARG A 46 5.67 5.85 -7.16
N ALA A 47 6.50 5.50 -8.15
CA ALA A 47 6.52 6.18 -9.43
C ALA A 47 5.19 6.03 -10.19
N LYS A 48 4.59 4.84 -10.17
CA LYS A 48 3.30 4.57 -10.81
C LYS A 48 2.15 5.33 -10.13
N LEU A 49 2.10 5.32 -8.80
CA LEU A 49 1.09 6.07 -8.05
C LEU A 49 1.26 7.59 -8.26
N ALA A 50 2.48 8.11 -8.22
CA ALA A 50 2.74 9.51 -8.51
C ALA A 50 2.32 9.89 -9.94
N GLY A 51 2.59 9.03 -10.93
CA GLY A 51 2.13 9.20 -12.29
C GLY A 51 0.61 9.25 -12.40
N PHE A 52 -0.10 8.32 -11.72
CA PHE A 52 -1.56 8.30 -11.68
C PHE A 52 -2.14 9.60 -11.11
N PHE A 53 -1.70 10.03 -9.93
CA PHE A 53 -2.26 11.22 -9.27
C PHE A 53 -1.92 12.54 -9.99
N ALA A 54 -0.87 12.55 -10.83
CA ALA A 54 -0.52 13.69 -11.68
C ALA A 54 -1.44 13.87 -12.90
N HIS A 55 -2.28 12.88 -13.25
CA HIS A 55 -3.27 13.04 -14.31
C HIS A 55 -4.37 14.05 -13.92
N PRO A 56 -5.03 14.69 -14.92
CA PRO A 56 -6.22 15.51 -14.69
C PRO A 56 -7.30 14.76 -13.91
N LEU A 57 -8.13 15.52 -13.18
CA LEU A 57 -9.19 14.95 -12.36
C LEU A 57 -10.17 14.10 -13.18
N GLU A 58 -10.47 14.54 -14.40
CA GLU A 58 -11.39 13.88 -15.32
C GLU A 58 -10.90 12.48 -15.73
N GLU A 59 -9.58 12.30 -15.85
CA GLU A 59 -8.98 11.00 -16.13
C GLU A 59 -9.03 10.09 -14.90
N LYS A 60 -8.77 10.64 -13.70
CA LYS A 60 -8.81 9.90 -12.44
C LYS A 60 -10.24 9.50 -12.04
N GLN A 61 -11.25 10.30 -12.39
CA GLN A 61 -12.66 10.01 -12.14
C GLN A 61 -13.20 8.82 -12.95
N LYS A 62 -12.51 8.38 -14.01
CA LYS A 62 -12.84 7.15 -14.73
C LYS A 62 -12.65 5.89 -13.89
N PHE A 63 -12.00 6.01 -12.73
CA PHE A 63 -11.73 4.92 -11.79
C PHE A 63 -12.70 4.89 -10.59
N VAL A 64 -13.70 5.77 -10.55
CA VAL A 64 -14.77 5.70 -9.55
C VAL A 64 -15.57 4.41 -9.76
N ARG A 65 -15.78 3.62 -8.70
CA ARG A 65 -16.33 2.25 -8.77
C ARG A 65 -17.56 2.12 -9.66
N ASP A 66 -17.50 1.13 -10.56
CA ASP A 66 -18.66 0.28 -10.88
C ASP A 66 -18.76 -0.81 -9.78
N ILE A 67 -19.96 -1.31 -9.47
CA ILE A 67 -20.26 -2.24 -8.36
C ILE A 67 -19.43 -3.53 -8.44
N LEU A 68 -18.90 -3.86 -9.61
CA LEU A 68 -18.08 -5.04 -9.90
C LEU A 68 -16.56 -4.74 -9.96
N SER A 69 -16.16 -3.48 -9.84
CA SER A 69 -14.76 -3.08 -10.01
C SER A 69 -13.95 -3.25 -8.73
N SER A 70 -12.73 -3.74 -8.90
CA SER A 70 -11.76 -4.02 -7.85
C SER A 70 -10.90 -2.82 -7.46
N SER A 71 -11.04 -1.71 -8.18
CA SER A 71 -10.34 -0.45 -7.91
C SER A 71 -11.36 0.67 -7.76
N ASP A 72 -11.08 1.62 -6.87
CA ASP A 72 -11.91 2.81 -6.66
C ASP A 72 -11.05 4.06 -6.55
N TYR A 73 -11.57 5.19 -7.03
CA TYR A 73 -10.97 6.50 -6.83
C TYR A 73 -11.99 7.44 -6.19
N HIS A 74 -11.57 8.13 -5.13
CA HIS A 74 -12.38 9.14 -4.45
C HIS A 74 -11.56 10.38 -4.15
N ASN A 75 -12.17 11.55 -4.37
CA ASN A 75 -11.58 12.86 -4.09
C ASN A 75 -12.50 13.73 -3.21
N GLN A 76 -13.64 13.18 -2.76
CA GLN A 76 -14.60 13.88 -1.89
C GLN A 76 -15.30 12.85 -1.00
N ASP A 77 -15.11 12.96 0.32
CA ASP A 77 -15.97 12.29 1.32
C ASP A 77 -17.10 13.24 1.72
N HIS A 78 -18.33 12.74 1.72
CA HIS A 78 -19.57 13.46 2.03
C HIS A 78 -19.73 13.82 3.52
N ARG A 79 -18.89 13.31 4.43
CA ARG A 79 -19.10 13.51 5.89
C ARG A 79 -18.01 14.29 6.62
N ASN A 80 -16.78 14.34 6.09
CA ASN A 80 -15.70 15.24 6.55
C ASN A 80 -14.61 15.29 5.48
N ARG A 81 -14.27 16.48 4.97
CA ARG A 81 -13.34 16.61 3.83
C ARG A 81 -11.89 16.51 4.29
N ASP A 82 -11.37 15.29 4.32
CA ASP A 82 -9.93 15.12 4.29
C ASP A 82 -9.39 15.73 2.99
N TRP A 83 -8.34 16.55 3.08
CA TRP A 83 -7.65 17.10 1.92
C TRP A 83 -6.74 16.01 1.33
N CYS A 84 -7.35 14.97 0.77
CA CYS A 84 -6.65 13.87 0.13
C CYS A 84 -7.42 13.33 -1.07
N GLU A 85 -6.66 12.78 -2.02
CA GLU A 85 -7.18 11.89 -3.05
C GLU A 85 -6.84 10.46 -2.65
N VAL A 86 -7.79 9.54 -2.83
CA VAL A 86 -7.64 8.13 -2.47
C VAL A 86 -7.84 7.27 -3.69
N TYR A 87 -6.93 6.33 -3.92
CA TYR A 87 -7.07 5.24 -4.89
C TYR A 87 -6.96 3.92 -4.15
N ASP A 88 -8.08 3.20 -4.04
CA ASP A 88 -8.16 1.91 -3.39
C ASP A 88 -8.08 0.79 -4.41
N TYR A 89 -7.28 -0.24 -4.11
CA TYR A 89 -7.15 -1.42 -4.96
C TYR A 89 -7.29 -2.69 -4.13
N LEU A 90 -8.34 -3.47 -4.41
CA LEU A 90 -8.61 -4.74 -3.77
C LEU A 90 -7.89 -5.87 -4.54
N LEU A 91 -6.99 -6.55 -3.85
CA LEU A 91 -6.35 -7.77 -4.36
C LEU A 91 -7.35 -8.94 -4.28
N ASN A 92 -8.10 -9.18 -5.36
CA ASN A 92 -8.89 -10.40 -5.55
C ASN A 92 -8.25 -11.28 -6.64
N SER A 93 -8.29 -12.61 -6.51
CA SER A 93 -7.76 -13.56 -7.51
C SER A 93 -8.50 -13.52 -8.85
N SER A 94 -9.72 -12.98 -8.91
CA SER A 94 -10.48 -12.73 -10.14
C SER A 94 -10.45 -11.28 -10.63
N CYS A 95 -9.76 -10.39 -9.92
CA CYS A 95 -9.67 -8.98 -10.27
C CYS A 95 -8.71 -8.80 -11.46
N GLN A 96 -9.25 -8.33 -12.59
CA GLN A 96 -8.42 -7.85 -13.69
C GLN A 96 -7.69 -6.59 -13.22
N LYS A 97 -6.37 -6.57 -13.40
CA LYS A 97 -5.58 -5.36 -13.18
C LYS A 97 -6.14 -4.27 -14.10
N PRO A 98 -6.45 -3.07 -13.60
CA PRO A 98 -6.82 -1.98 -14.48
C PRO A 98 -5.63 -1.70 -15.40
N GLU A 99 -5.83 -1.98 -16.69
CA GLU A 99 -4.87 -1.64 -17.75
C GLU A 99 -4.83 -0.13 -18.03
N ASN A 100 -5.78 0.60 -17.46
CA ASN A 100 -5.94 2.03 -17.65
C ASN A 100 -5.37 2.79 -16.43
N PRO A 101 -4.62 3.90 -16.59
CA PRO A 101 -3.95 4.26 -17.83
C PRO A 101 -2.89 3.22 -18.23
N PRO A 102 -2.59 3.09 -19.54
CA PRO A 102 -1.59 2.15 -20.04
C PRO A 102 -0.26 2.26 -19.27
N GLY A 103 0.21 1.16 -18.69
CA GLY A 103 1.47 1.09 -17.94
C GLY A 103 1.36 1.17 -16.42
N PHE A 104 0.14 1.25 -15.86
CA PHE A 104 -0.05 1.23 -14.41
C PHE A 104 0.21 -0.16 -13.78
N ALA A 105 -0.08 -1.26 -14.48
CA ALA A 105 0.13 -2.65 -14.04
C ALA A 105 1.59 -3.13 -14.05
#